data_AF-A0A517ZX91-F1
#
_entry.id   AF-A0A517ZX91-F1
#
_cell.length_a   1.000
_cell.length_b   1.000
_cell.length_c   1.000
_cell.angle_alpha   90.00
_cell.angle_beta   90.00
_cell.angle_gamma   90.00
#
_symmetry.space_group_name_H-M   'P 1'
#
loop_
_entity.id
_entity.type
_entity.pdbx_description
1 polymer ?
#
loop_
_entity_poly.entity_id
_entity_poly.type
_entity_poly.pdbx_seq_one_letter_code
_entity_poly.pdbx_strand_id
1 'polypeptide(L)'
;MASEDQPRSSSVDGFPVSKELSHALLECMPVNVIFKDLGGRILFANQRFCQESGSRPGELIGKTDYDLFPQEMAEKYRRDDADVLKRGGVLHDVERHLNIDGDIRYVEVFKAPVQDAQGHLIGVQVLFWDVTERKLADEQFENEQKQIKSLTSRIPEIALRLDRVENDSQARETMDALQDVLTRTSAALAKFSAGDAGSSRKS
;
A
#
# COMPACT_ATOMS: atom_id res chain seq x y z
N MET A 1 -28.12 44.68 -30.24
CA MET A 1 -27.04 43.67 -30.39
C MET A 1 -26.05 43.99 -29.28
N ALA A 2 -26.20 43.43 -28.07
CA ALA A 2 -25.69 42.11 -27.65
C ALA A 2 -24.19 41.98 -28.00
N SER A 3 -23.24 41.79 -27.09
CA SER A 3 -23.28 41.22 -25.74
C SER A 3 -22.05 41.68 -24.95
N GLU A 4 -22.26 42.05 -23.69
CA GLU A 4 -21.21 42.10 -22.67
C GLU A 4 -20.74 40.68 -22.37
N ASP A 5 -19.45 40.42 -22.53
CA ASP A 5 -18.80 39.18 -22.14
C ASP A 5 -18.37 39.32 -20.67
N GLN A 6 -19.26 38.94 -19.76
CA GLN A 6 -18.90 38.77 -18.34
C GLN A 6 -18.20 37.42 -18.16
N PRO A 7 -17.05 37.37 -17.47
CA PRO A 7 -16.43 36.09 -17.13
C PRO A 7 -17.32 35.35 -16.13
N ARG A 8 -17.78 34.15 -16.49
CA ARG A 8 -18.41 33.22 -15.55
C ARG A 8 -17.38 32.75 -14.53
N SER A 9 -17.28 33.51 -13.44
CA SER A 9 -16.81 33.03 -12.14
C SER A 9 -17.73 31.89 -11.71
N SER A 10 -17.37 30.65 -12.03
CA SER A 10 -17.94 29.48 -11.37
C SER A 10 -17.22 29.30 -10.05
N SER A 11 -17.64 30.09 -9.07
CA SER A 11 -17.42 29.76 -7.66
C SER A 11 -18.02 28.38 -7.46
N VAL A 12 -17.18 27.36 -7.27
CA VAL A 12 -17.63 26.07 -6.77
C VAL A 12 -17.97 26.33 -5.30
N ASP A 13 -19.20 26.78 -5.04
CA ASP A 13 -19.74 26.85 -3.69
C ASP A 13 -19.69 25.43 -3.13
N GLY A 14 -18.75 25.21 -2.21
CA GLY A 14 -18.52 23.92 -1.59
C GLY A 14 -19.83 23.42 -0.98
N PHE A 15 -20.25 22.21 -1.36
CA PHE A 15 -21.39 21.55 -0.73
C PHE A 15 -21.13 21.48 0.78
N PRO A 16 -21.93 22.16 1.63
CA PRO A 16 -21.74 22.07 3.07
C PRO A 16 -22.08 20.64 3.49
N VAL A 17 -21.05 19.88 3.87
CA VAL A 17 -21.23 18.51 4.35
C VAL A 17 -21.78 18.61 5.77
N SER A 18 -22.99 18.09 6.01
CA SER A 18 -23.56 18.07 7.36
C SER A 18 -22.72 17.18 8.28
N LYS A 19 -22.86 17.37 9.59
CA LYS A 19 -22.16 16.52 10.57
C LYS A 19 -22.53 15.04 10.41
N GLU A 20 -23.81 14.78 10.15
CA GLU A 20 -24.36 13.44 9.94
C GLU A 20 -23.78 12.81 8.67
N LEU A 21 -23.66 13.58 7.58
CA LEU A 21 -23.06 13.09 6.34
C LEU A 21 -21.57 12.81 6.50
N SER A 22 -20.82 13.72 7.13
CA SER A 22 -19.39 13.51 7.42
C SER A 22 -19.17 12.23 8.24
N HIS A 23 -19.98 12.03 9.27
CA HIS A 23 -19.93 10.82 10.08
C HIS A 23 -20.22 9.57 9.25
N ALA A 24 -21.30 9.58 8.45
CA ALA A 24 -21.66 8.46 7.59
C ALA A 24 -20.56 8.13 6.56
N LEU A 25 -19.89 9.14 5.99
CA LEU A 25 -18.79 8.94 5.05
C LEU A 25 -17.59 8.25 5.70
N LEU A 26 -17.23 8.64 6.93
CA LEU A 26 -16.13 8.00 7.68
C LEU A 26 -16.48 6.56 8.11
N GLU A 27 -17.75 6.29 8.43
CA GLU A 27 -18.23 4.95 8.79
C GLU A 27 -18.25 3.98 7.61
N CYS A 28 -18.55 4.47 6.40
CA CYS A 28 -18.62 3.63 5.21
C CYS A 28 -17.26 3.30 4.59
N MET A 29 -16.15 3.84 5.12
CA MET A 29 -14.83 3.57 4.55
C MET A 29 -14.39 2.12 4.82
N PRO A 30 -13.85 1.39 3.82
CA PRO A 30 -13.34 0.03 3.99
C PRO A 30 -11.96 -0.01 4.66
N VAL A 31 -11.60 1.02 5.42
CA VAL A 31 -10.34 1.15 6.15
C VAL A 31 -10.61 1.50 7.61
N ASN A 32 -9.64 1.25 8.48
CA ASN A 32 -9.72 1.71 9.86
C ASN A 32 -9.53 3.22 9.88
N VAL A 33 -10.42 3.93 10.57
CA VAL A 33 -10.35 5.39 10.71
C VAL A 33 -10.36 5.74 12.18
N ILE A 34 -9.37 6.52 12.59
CA ILE A 34 -9.23 7.04 13.95
C ILE A 34 -8.95 8.54 13.87
N PHE A 35 -9.52 9.30 14.79
CA PHE A 35 -9.10 10.67 15.06
C PHE A 35 -8.68 10.78 16.52
N LYS A 36 -7.49 11.33 16.77
CA LYS A 36 -6.95 11.56 18.10
C LYS A 36 -6.74 13.05 18.34
N ASP A 37 -6.95 13.50 19.57
CA ASP A 37 -6.56 14.84 19.99
C ASP A 37 -5.03 15.02 20.08
N LEU A 38 -4.58 16.24 20.37
CA LEU A 38 -3.15 16.54 20.57
C LEU A 38 -2.51 15.74 21.72
N GLY A 39 -3.31 15.31 22.70
CA GLY A 39 -2.90 14.45 23.80
C GLY A 39 -2.80 12.97 23.43
N GLY A 40 -3.25 12.58 22.23
CA GLY A 40 -3.30 11.20 21.77
C GLY A 40 -4.53 10.42 22.20
N ARG A 41 -5.55 11.09 22.74
CA ARG A 41 -6.80 10.44 23.11
C ARG A 41 -7.68 10.30 21.88
N ILE A 42 -8.23 9.10 21.69
CA ILE A 42 -9.14 8.81 20.60
C ILE A 42 -10.45 9.57 20.82
N LEU A 43 -10.81 10.43 19.87
CA LEU A 43 -12.09 11.17 19.87
C LEU A 43 -13.10 10.58 18.88
N PHE A 44 -12.62 9.84 17.88
CA PHE A 44 -13.46 9.10 16.94
C PHE A 44 -12.75 7.84 16.47
N ALA A 45 -13.53 6.79 16.28
CA ALA A 45 -13.12 5.50 15.72
C ALA A 45 -14.30 4.96 14.92
N ASN A 46 -14.09 4.62 13.64
CA ASN A 46 -15.17 4.03 12.85
C ASN A 46 -15.45 2.57 13.26
N GLN A 47 -16.57 2.04 12.77
CA GLN A 47 -17.00 0.69 13.06
C GLN A 47 -15.98 -0.36 12.60
N ARG A 48 -15.28 -0.11 11.49
CA ARG A 48 -14.23 -1.00 10.98
C ARG A 48 -13.09 -1.17 11.98
N PHE A 49 -12.60 -0.08 12.57
CA PHE A 49 -11.56 -0.17 13.59
C PHE A 49 -12.06 -0.82 14.88
N CYS A 50 -13.31 -0.57 15.28
CA CYS A 50 -13.90 -1.26 16.42
C CYS A 50 -13.91 -2.79 16.21
N GLN A 51 -14.29 -3.25 15.02
CA GLN A 51 -14.27 -4.67 14.66
C GLN A 51 -12.86 -5.25 14.68
N GLU A 52 -11.88 -4.56 14.07
CA GLU A 52 -10.49 -5.03 14.01
C GLU A 52 -9.82 -5.09 15.39
N SER A 53 -10.12 -4.13 16.27
CA SER A 53 -9.61 -4.08 17.65
C SER A 53 -10.41 -4.94 18.63
N GLY A 54 -11.48 -5.61 18.19
CA GLY A 54 -12.38 -6.38 19.06
C GLY A 54 -13.11 -5.55 20.12
N SER A 55 -13.18 -4.22 19.95
CA SER A 55 -13.79 -3.27 20.89
C SER A 55 -15.21 -2.90 20.45
N ARG A 56 -16.06 -2.52 21.41
CA ARG A 56 -17.39 -1.99 21.07
C ARG A 56 -17.33 -0.50 20.72
N PRO A 57 -18.27 0.02 19.92
CA PRO A 57 -18.40 1.46 19.69
C PRO A 57 -18.46 2.22 21.01
N GLY A 58 -17.63 3.26 21.15
CA GLY A 58 -17.53 4.05 22.37
C GLY A 58 -16.45 3.60 23.37
N GLU A 59 -16.08 2.31 23.41
CA GLU A 59 -15.07 1.80 24.37
C GLU A 59 -13.65 2.31 24.08
N LEU A 60 -13.41 2.77 22.84
CA LEU A 60 -12.15 3.34 22.41
C LEU A 60 -12.02 4.84 22.75
N ILE A 61 -13.14 5.52 22.98
CA ILE A 61 -13.13 6.98 23.17
C ILE A 61 -12.45 7.35 24.48
N GLY A 62 -11.52 8.30 24.42
CA GLY A 62 -10.72 8.76 25.55
C GLY A 62 -9.47 7.92 25.85
N LYS A 63 -9.38 6.70 25.30
CA LYS A 63 -8.18 5.84 25.38
C LYS A 63 -7.05 6.37 24.50
N THR A 64 -5.85 5.95 24.84
CA THR A 64 -4.60 6.25 24.12
C THR A 64 -4.01 4.97 23.53
N ASP A 65 -2.98 5.09 22.70
CA ASP A 65 -2.27 3.91 22.16
C ASP A 65 -1.74 2.98 23.26
N TYR A 66 -1.38 3.52 24.42
CA TYR A 66 -0.90 2.74 25.57
C TYR A 66 -1.97 1.84 26.19
N ASP A 67 -3.24 2.18 26.00
CA ASP A 67 -4.37 1.37 26.49
C ASP A 67 -4.71 0.23 25.52
N LEU A 68 -4.18 0.27 24.29
CA LEU A 68 -4.55 -0.63 23.19
C LEU A 68 -3.41 -1.53 22.73
N PHE A 69 -2.16 -1.08 22.86
CA PHE A 69 -1.00 -1.74 22.29
C PHE A 69 0.12 -1.91 23.32
N PRO A 70 1.02 -2.90 23.12
CA PRO A 70 2.25 -3.01 23.89
C PRO A 70 3.05 -1.70 23.87
N GLN A 71 3.76 -1.43 24.96
CA GLN A 71 4.45 -0.16 25.20
C GLN A 71 5.31 0.30 24.02
N GLU A 72 6.13 -0.59 23.45
CA GLU A 72 7.02 -0.24 22.33
C GLU A 72 6.24 0.24 21.09
N MET A 73 5.13 -0.42 20.75
CA MET A 73 4.29 0.02 19.63
C MET A 73 3.57 1.32 19.94
N ALA A 74 3.03 1.46 21.15
CA ALA A 74 2.35 2.68 21.59
C ALA A 74 3.30 3.89 21.54
N GLU A 75 4.55 3.72 21.99
CA GLU A 75 5.59 4.75 21.90
C GLU A 75 5.91 5.12 20.45
N LYS A 76 6.05 4.12 19.56
CA LYS A 76 6.23 4.36 18.13
C LYS A 76 5.07 5.17 17.56
N TYR A 77 3.83 4.74 17.79
CA TYR A 77 2.65 5.42 17.25
C TYR A 77 2.53 6.86 17.75
N ARG A 78 2.80 7.11 19.03
CA ARG A 78 2.82 8.46 19.61
C ARG A 78 3.93 9.33 19.03
N ARG A 79 5.09 8.76 18.73
CA ARG A 79 6.20 9.47 18.08
C ARG A 79 5.84 9.87 16.65
N ASP A 80 5.30 8.93 15.88
CA ASP A 80 4.84 9.17 14.51
C ASP A 80 3.75 10.25 14.47
N ASP A 81 2.78 10.19 15.39
CA ASP A 81 1.71 11.19 15.51
C ASP A 81 2.30 12.57 15.85
N ALA A 82 3.26 12.64 16.78
CA ALA A 82 3.93 13.89 17.15
C ALA A 82 4.76 14.48 16.01
N ASP A 83 5.44 13.64 15.21
CA ASP A 83 6.21 14.07 14.05
C ASP A 83 5.31 14.66 12.96
N VAL A 84 4.16 14.04 12.70
CA VAL A 84 3.13 14.54 11.77
C VAL A 84 2.62 15.92 12.22
N LEU A 85 2.25 16.04 13.50
CA LEU A 85 1.78 17.30 14.08
C LEU A 85 2.86 18.40 14.02
N LYS A 86 4.12 18.07 14.29
CA LYS A 86 5.24 19.02 14.29
C LYS A 86 5.62 19.48 12.89
N ARG A 87 5.65 18.56 11.92
CA ARG A 87 6.03 18.87 10.53
C ARG A 87 4.88 19.51 9.74
N GLY A 88 3.63 19.31 10.18
CA GLY A 88 2.44 19.72 9.43
C GLY A 88 2.24 18.93 8.13
N GLY A 89 2.90 17.78 8.00
CA GLY A 89 2.93 16.97 6.78
C GLY A 89 2.32 15.60 7.00
N VAL A 90 2.01 14.92 5.89
CA VAL A 90 1.46 13.57 5.90
C VAL A 90 2.57 12.54 6.14
N LEU A 91 2.30 11.55 6.99
CA LEU A 91 3.05 10.31 7.02
C LEU A 91 2.25 9.26 6.25
N HIS A 92 2.89 8.59 5.31
CA HIS A 92 2.33 7.49 4.54
C HIS A 92 3.40 6.41 4.39
N ASP A 93 3.13 5.22 4.93
CA ASP A 93 4.08 4.12 4.91
C ASP A 93 3.35 2.76 4.83
N VAL A 94 4.07 1.72 4.43
CA VAL A 94 3.62 0.33 4.51
C VAL A 94 4.49 -0.42 5.51
N GLU A 95 3.91 -0.74 6.66
CA GLU A 95 4.58 -1.44 7.74
C GLU A 95 4.47 -2.95 7.55
N ARG A 96 5.57 -3.66 7.80
CA ARG A 96 5.61 -5.12 7.80
C ARG A 96 5.59 -5.62 9.24
N HIS A 97 4.48 -6.22 9.64
CA HIS A 97 4.31 -6.82 10.97
C HIS A 97 4.46 -8.34 10.87
N LEU A 98 5.08 -8.94 11.89
CA LEU A 98 5.16 -10.38 12.05
C LEU A 98 4.13 -10.78 13.12
N ASN A 99 3.16 -11.60 12.75
CA ASN A 99 2.21 -12.16 13.71
C ASN A 99 2.89 -13.25 14.57
N ILE A 100 2.26 -13.57 15.69
CA ILE A 100 2.73 -14.59 16.65
C ILE A 100 2.90 -15.96 15.97
N ASP A 101 2.05 -16.27 14.98
CA ASP A 101 2.09 -17.53 14.23
C ASP A 101 3.16 -17.55 13.12
N GLY A 102 3.92 -16.46 12.95
CA GLY A 102 4.97 -16.32 11.93
C GLY A 102 4.48 -15.74 10.60
N ASP A 103 3.17 -15.54 10.45
CA ASP A 103 2.59 -14.93 9.25
C ASP A 103 2.97 -13.45 9.13
N ILE A 104 3.27 -13.04 7.90
CA ILE A 104 3.61 -11.65 7.57
C ILE A 104 2.31 -10.90 7.29
N ARG A 105 2.10 -9.76 7.93
CA ARG A 105 1.04 -8.81 7.61
C ARG A 105 1.67 -7.51 7.13
N TYR A 106 1.20 -7.01 5.99
CA TYR A 106 1.54 -5.67 5.53
C TYR A 106 0.37 -4.74 5.84
N VAL A 107 0.64 -3.69 6.62
CA VAL A 107 -0.34 -2.67 6.98
C VAL A 107 0.08 -1.35 6.38
N GLU A 108 -0.74 -0.81 5.49
CA GLU A 108 -0.55 0.54 4.97
C GLU A 108 -1.16 1.53 5.96
N VAL A 109 -0.38 2.55 6.33
CA VAL A 109 -0.73 3.54 7.35
C VAL A 109 -0.62 4.93 6.75
N PHE A 110 -1.63 5.74 6.98
CA PHE A 110 -1.68 7.15 6.61
C PHE A 110 -2.01 7.98 7.84
N LYS A 111 -1.24 9.05 8.08
CA LYS A 111 -1.46 9.98 9.18
C LYS A 111 -1.39 11.42 8.68
N ALA A 112 -2.35 12.24 9.06
CA ALA A 112 -2.40 13.64 8.68
C ALA A 112 -2.79 14.53 9.86
N PRO A 113 -2.21 15.74 9.98
CA PRO A 113 -2.66 16.70 10.96
C PRO A 113 -4.06 17.19 10.58
N VAL A 114 -4.93 17.37 11.56
CA VAL A 114 -6.26 17.95 11.39
C VAL A 114 -6.26 19.34 12.00
N GLN A 115 -6.82 20.30 11.26
CA GLN A 115 -6.95 21.69 11.69
C GLN A 115 -8.42 22.08 11.82
N ASP A 116 -8.70 23.02 12.71
CA ASP A 116 -10.01 23.69 12.78
C ASP A 116 -10.17 24.72 11.64
N ALA A 117 -11.34 25.37 11.59
CA ALA A 117 -11.64 26.39 10.59
C ALA A 117 -10.76 27.66 10.71
N GLN A 118 -10.02 27.82 11.82
CA GLN A 118 -9.09 28.91 12.04
C GLN A 118 -7.64 28.50 11.72
N GLY A 119 -7.40 27.25 11.31
CA GLY A 119 -6.09 26.70 10.99
C GLY A 119 -5.30 26.21 12.20
N HIS A 120 -5.90 26.14 13.39
CA HIS A 120 -5.22 25.57 14.55
C HIS A 120 -5.23 24.05 14.49
N LEU A 121 -4.08 23.43 14.79
CA LEU A 121 -4.00 21.98 14.94
C LEU A 121 -4.91 21.52 16.08
N ILE A 122 -5.82 20.59 15.79
CA ILE A 122 -6.73 19.99 16.77
C ILE A 122 -6.43 18.52 17.04
N GLY A 123 -5.59 17.89 16.22
CA GLY A 123 -5.27 16.48 16.38
C GLY A 123 -4.69 15.84 15.14
N VAL A 124 -4.72 14.50 15.12
CA VAL A 124 -4.21 13.67 14.02
C VAL A 124 -5.29 12.69 13.58
N GLN A 125 -5.51 12.62 12.27
CA GLN A 125 -6.29 11.56 11.64
C GLN A 125 -5.34 10.41 11.28
N VAL A 126 -5.74 9.19 11.60
CA VAL A 126 -5.00 7.97 11.29
C VAL A 126 -5.93 7.06 10.49
N LEU A 127 -5.44 6.63 9.32
CA LEU A 127 -6.06 5.62 8.48
C LEU A 127 -5.11 4.44 8.37
N PHE A 128 -5.62 3.22 8.41
CA PHE A 128 -4.79 2.06 8.10
C PHE A 128 -5.62 0.87 7.62
N TRP A 129 -5.01 0.04 6.78
CA TRP A 129 -5.65 -1.15 6.23
C TRP A 129 -4.62 -2.21 5.86
N ASP A 130 -5.08 -3.45 5.84
CA ASP A 130 -4.29 -4.60 5.42
C ASP A 130 -4.08 -4.57 3.90
N VAL A 131 -2.83 -4.65 3.47
CA VAL A 131 -2.41 -4.72 2.06
C VAL A 131 -1.58 -5.96 1.77
N THR A 132 -1.68 -6.97 2.63
CA THR A 132 -0.87 -8.21 2.59
C THR A 132 -1.06 -8.92 1.27
N GLU A 133 -2.29 -9.18 0.85
CA GLU A 133 -2.57 -9.88 -0.42
C GLU A 133 -1.95 -9.13 -1.61
N ARG A 134 -2.13 -7.82 -1.67
CA ARG A 134 -1.56 -6.97 -2.73
C ARG A 134 -0.03 -7.02 -2.70
N LYS A 135 0.59 -6.84 -1.54
CA LYS A 135 2.05 -6.83 -1.40
C LYS A 135 2.69 -8.18 -1.73
N LEU A 136 2.08 -9.28 -1.30
CA LEU A 136 2.56 -10.62 -1.65
C LEU A 136 2.42 -10.91 -3.15
N ALA A 137 1.34 -10.45 -3.78
CA ALA A 137 1.16 -10.55 -5.23
C ALA A 137 2.22 -9.72 -5.99
N ASP A 138 2.46 -8.47 -5.56
CA ASP A 138 3.49 -7.60 -6.13
C ASP A 138 4.89 -8.22 -5.99
N GLU A 139 5.25 -8.73 -4.81
CA GLU A 139 6.53 -9.39 -4.55
C GLU A 139 6.71 -10.65 -5.40
N GLN A 140 5.66 -11.46 -5.53
CA GLN A 140 5.68 -12.63 -6.38
C GLN A 140 5.92 -12.24 -7.85
N PHE A 141 5.17 -11.26 -8.35
CA PHE A 141 5.29 -10.77 -9.72
C PHE A 141 6.69 -10.21 -10.00
N GLU A 142 7.24 -9.41 -9.09
CA GLU A 142 8.60 -8.90 -9.21
C GLU A 142 9.66 -10.01 -9.23
N ASN A 143 9.50 -11.03 -8.39
CA ASN A 143 10.41 -12.16 -8.34
C ASN A 143 10.38 -12.96 -9.65
N GLU A 144 9.19 -13.20 -10.21
CA GLU A 144 9.02 -13.85 -11.52
C GLU A 144 9.67 -13.03 -12.63
N GLN A 145 9.49 -11.70 -12.66
CA GLN A 145 10.17 -10.84 -13.63
C GLN A 145 11.70 -10.89 -13.49
N LYS A 146 12.23 -10.86 -12.27
CA LYS A 146 13.68 -10.94 -12.02
C LYS A 146 14.24 -12.27 -12.52
N GLN A 147 13.53 -13.38 -12.33
CA GLN A 147 13.91 -14.69 -12.84
C GLN A 147 13.96 -14.71 -14.38
N ILE A 148 12.91 -14.22 -15.05
CA ILE A 148 12.88 -14.16 -16.52
C ILE A 148 14.01 -13.29 -17.07
N LYS A 149 14.25 -12.11 -16.46
CA LYS A 149 15.37 -11.22 -16.85
C LYS A 149 16.72 -11.90 -16.68
N SER A 150 16.94 -12.61 -15.56
CA SER A 150 18.19 -13.33 -15.31
C SER A 150 18.42 -14.49 -16.28
N LEU A 151 17.37 -15.15 -16.77
CA LEU A 151 17.51 -16.23 -17.77
C LEU A 151 17.82 -15.65 -19.15
N THR A 152 17.09 -14.61 -19.54
CA THR A 152 17.23 -13.98 -20.87
C THR A 152 18.53 -13.21 -21.03
N SER A 153 19.12 -12.67 -19.95
CA SER A 153 20.41 -11.98 -20.01
C SER A 153 21.58 -12.87 -20.47
N ARG A 154 21.43 -14.20 -20.39
CA ARG A 154 22.43 -15.17 -20.88
C ARG A 154 22.36 -15.42 -22.39
N ILE A 155 21.25 -15.08 -23.04
CA ILE A 155 21.02 -15.38 -24.47
C ILE A 155 22.04 -14.67 -25.38
N PRO A 156 22.34 -13.37 -25.23
CA PRO A 156 23.33 -12.69 -26.07
C PRO A 156 24.73 -13.29 -25.97
N GLU A 157 25.15 -13.70 -24.77
CA GLU A 157 26.45 -14.35 -24.55
C GLU A 157 26.54 -15.69 -25.29
N ILE A 158 25.48 -16.50 -25.19
CA ILE A 158 25.41 -17.80 -25.88
C ILE A 158 25.37 -17.60 -27.40
N ALA A 159 24.63 -16.61 -27.90
CA ALA A 159 24.58 -16.27 -29.31
C ALA A 159 25.96 -15.85 -29.85
N LEU A 160 26.68 -14.99 -29.13
CA LEU A 160 28.05 -14.59 -29.49
C LEU A 160 29.02 -15.78 -29.50
N ARG A 161 28.82 -16.76 -28.62
CA ARG A 161 29.63 -17.98 -28.59
C ARG A 161 29.32 -18.88 -29.79
N LEU A 162 28.06 -18.93 -30.26
CA LEU A 162 27.67 -19.63 -31.49
C LEU A 162 28.31 -19.02 -32.74
N ASP A 163 28.47 -17.71 -32.80
CA ASP A 163 29.12 -17.03 -33.93
C ASP A 163 30.63 -17.30 -34.03
N ARG A 164 31.25 -17.82 -32.95
CA ARG A 164 32.71 -18.02 -32.82
C ARG A 164 33.12 -19.50 -32.74
N VAL A 165 32.22 -20.42 -33.06
CA VAL A 165 32.49 -21.85 -32.96
C VAL A 165 33.42 -22.30 -34.08
N GLU A 166 34.47 -23.05 -33.74
CA GLU A 166 35.46 -23.53 -34.72
C GLU A 166 35.28 -25.02 -35.08
N ASN A 167 34.51 -25.79 -34.30
CA ASN A 167 34.28 -27.22 -34.52
C ASN A 167 32.89 -27.71 -34.07
N ASP A 168 32.48 -28.88 -34.58
CA ASP A 168 31.16 -29.47 -34.33
C ASP A 168 30.88 -29.81 -32.86
N SER A 169 31.91 -30.13 -32.07
CA SER A 169 31.75 -30.45 -30.64
C SER A 169 31.33 -29.20 -29.86
N GLN A 170 32.03 -28.10 -30.09
CA GLN A 170 31.75 -26.82 -29.46
C GLN A 170 30.41 -26.22 -29.96
N ALA A 171 30.00 -26.54 -31.20
CA ALA A 171 28.70 -26.15 -31.74
C ALA A 171 27.56 -26.84 -30.98
N ARG A 172 27.68 -28.16 -30.77
CA ARG A 172 26.71 -28.96 -30.02
C ARG A 172 26.59 -28.48 -28.58
N GLU A 173 27.70 -28.31 -27.87
CA GLU A 173 27.69 -27.83 -26.49
C GLU A 173 27.02 -26.45 -26.34
N THR A 174 27.31 -25.53 -27.27
CA THR A 174 26.75 -24.18 -27.22
C THR A 174 25.26 -24.18 -27.61
N MET A 175 24.85 -25.05 -28.53
CA MET A 175 23.45 -25.25 -28.90
C MET A 175 22.65 -25.87 -27.74
N ASP A 176 23.21 -26.85 -27.04
CA ASP A 176 22.59 -27.47 -25.86
C ASP A 176 22.39 -26.43 -24.73
N ALA A 177 23.39 -25.56 -24.52
CA ALA A 177 23.28 -24.46 -23.57
C ALA A 177 22.18 -23.45 -23.96
N LEU A 178 22.04 -23.14 -25.25
CA LEU A 178 20.95 -22.29 -25.75
C LEU A 178 19.59 -22.96 -25.55
N GLN A 179 19.48 -24.24 -25.87
CA GLN A 179 18.26 -25.05 -25.72
C GLN A 179 17.81 -25.10 -24.25
N ASP A 180 18.73 -25.28 -23.30
CA ASP A 180 18.44 -25.26 -21.85
C ASP A 180 17.91 -23.88 -21.41
N VAL A 181 18.55 -22.79 -21.82
CA VAL A 181 18.10 -21.43 -21.50
C VAL A 181 16.73 -21.13 -22.10
N LEU A 182 16.48 -21.52 -23.35
CA LEU A 182 15.17 -21.36 -24.01
C LEU A 182 14.09 -22.18 -23.32
N THR A 183 14.38 -23.42 -22.93
CA THR A 183 13.44 -24.29 -22.22
C THR A 183 13.06 -23.71 -20.86
N ARG A 184 14.04 -23.26 -20.07
CA ARG A 184 13.80 -22.62 -18.77
C ARG A 184 13.04 -21.31 -18.90
N THR A 185 13.36 -20.51 -19.91
CA THR A 185 12.67 -19.24 -20.18
C THR A 185 11.22 -19.49 -20.59
N SER A 186 10.96 -20.47 -21.46
CA SER A 186 9.61 -20.86 -21.86
C SER A 186 8.78 -21.36 -20.67
N ALA A 187 9.36 -22.19 -19.81
CA ALA A 187 8.70 -22.66 -18.59
C ALA A 187 8.39 -21.52 -17.60
N ALA A 188 9.31 -20.55 -17.45
CA ALA A 188 9.10 -19.37 -16.62
C ALA A 188 7.99 -18.46 -17.18
N LEU A 189 7.97 -18.22 -18.49
CA LEU A 189 6.91 -17.45 -19.17
C LEU A 189 5.54 -18.12 -19.08
N ALA A 190 5.47 -19.45 -19.17
CA ALA A 190 4.24 -20.19 -19.00
C ALA A 190 3.65 -19.98 -17.58
N LYS A 191 4.50 -20.04 -16.54
CA LYS A 191 4.08 -19.74 -15.16
C LYS A 191 3.61 -18.31 -15.00
N PHE A 192 4.34 -17.35 -15.55
CA PHE A 192 3.99 -15.93 -15.55
C PHE A 192 2.61 -15.68 -16.19
N SER A 193 2.35 -16.27 -17.37
CA SER A 193 1.07 -16.15 -18.07
C SER A 193 -0.11 -16.80 -17.33
N ALA A 194 0.15 -17.89 -16.57
CA ALA A 194 -0.88 -18.56 -15.79
C ALA A 194 -1.22 -17.80 -14.49
N GLY A 195 -0.25 -17.08 -13.91
CA GLY A 195 -0.46 -16.21 -12.75
C GLY A 195 -1.33 -14.98 -13.08
N ASP A 196 -1.13 -14.36 -14.24
CA ASP A 196 -1.85 -13.15 -14.68
C ASP A 196 -3.34 -13.42 -14.95
N ALA A 197 -3.68 -14.60 -15.48
CA ALA A 197 -5.07 -15.02 -15.73
C ALA A 197 -5.89 -15.28 -14.44
N GLY A 198 -5.23 -15.50 -13.30
CA GLY A 198 -5.88 -15.73 -12.00
C GLY A 198 -6.32 -14.45 -11.28
N SER A 199 -5.63 -13.32 -11.52
CA SER A 199 -5.90 -12.06 -10.81
C SER A 199 -7.05 -11.25 -11.42
N SER A 200 -7.39 -11.45 -12.70
CA SER A 200 -8.48 -10.73 -13.39
C SER A 200 -9.89 -11.32 -13.19
N ARG A 201 -10.07 -12.36 -12.33
CA ARG A 201 -11.38 -13.04 -12.15
C ARG A 201 -12.03 -12.87 -10.78
N LYS A 202 -11.52 -12.00 -9.91
CA LYS A 202 -12.18 -11.64 -8.65
C LYS A 202 -12.44 -10.13 -8.60
N SER A 203 -13.52 -9.70 -9.24
CA SER A 203 -14.19 -8.42 -9.03
C SER A 203 -15.69 -8.66 -8.90
#